data_AF-A0A921R2I0-F1
#
_entry.id   AF-A0A921R2I0-F1
#
_cell.length_a   1.000
_cell.length_b   1.000
_cell.length_c   1.000
_cell.angle_alpha   90.00
_cell.angle_beta   90.00
_cell.angle_gamma   90.00
#
_symmetry.space_group_name_H-M   'P 1'
#
loop_
_entity.id
_entity.type
_entity.pdbx_description
1 polymer ?
#
loop_
_entity_poly.entity_id
_entity_poly.type
_entity_poly.pdbx_seq_one_letter_code
_entity_poly.pdbx_strand_id
1 'polypeptide(L)'
;MVSLKEMAWSDKERAPPAWLHTLLATTFFDACPEHLESEGCANRRTATSCNFFCTHCAGHALCSSCLDTHEGHELIQIRKLSGHNAVKVDDVQHLLSVSFVQTYLYNGGYVVFLNRRPMYGLGNHGVSHCEE
;
A
#
# COMPACT_ATOMS: atom_id res chain seq x y z
N MET A 1 21.39 17.99 -17.36
CA MET A 1 19.92 18.11 -17.41
C MET A 1 19.46 17.14 -18.48
N VAL A 2 18.74 16.08 -18.10
CA VAL A 2 18.21 15.10 -19.07
C VAL A 2 17.05 15.72 -19.85
N SER A 3 16.95 15.38 -21.13
CA SER A 3 15.96 15.95 -22.05
C SER A 3 14.55 15.50 -21.70
N LEU A 4 13.54 16.36 -21.93
CA LEU A 4 12.12 16.01 -21.82
C LEU A 4 11.74 14.77 -22.64
N LYS A 5 12.45 14.52 -23.77
CA LYS A 5 12.28 13.29 -24.57
C LYS A 5 12.83 12.04 -23.88
N GLU A 6 13.93 12.16 -23.12
CA GLU A 6 14.53 11.06 -22.37
C GLU A 6 13.68 10.72 -21.11
N MET A 7 13.07 11.74 -20.49
CA MET A 7 12.07 11.55 -19.43
C MET A 7 10.81 10.84 -19.94
N ALA A 8 10.29 11.23 -21.10
CA ALA A 8 9.07 10.66 -21.67
C ALA A 8 9.22 9.19 -22.11
N TRP A 9 10.43 8.77 -22.48
CA TRP A 9 10.71 7.37 -22.85
C TRP A 9 10.83 6.47 -21.60
N SER A 10 11.41 6.99 -20.51
CA SER A 10 11.56 6.26 -19.25
C SER A 10 10.23 5.93 -18.57
N ASP A 11 9.19 6.74 -18.76
CA ASP A 11 7.87 6.52 -18.15
C ASP A 11 7.10 5.37 -18.83
N LYS A 12 7.25 5.24 -20.16
CA LYS A 12 6.60 4.19 -20.96
C LYS A 12 7.21 2.80 -20.74
N GLU A 13 8.46 2.74 -20.29
CA GLU A 13 9.21 1.49 -20.05
C GLU A 13 9.21 1.06 -18.58
N ARG A 14 8.65 1.87 -17.68
CA ARG A 14 8.51 1.49 -16.27
C ARG A 14 7.28 0.58 -16.11
N ALA A 15 7.47 -0.68 -16.48
CA ALA A 15 6.51 -1.73 -16.12
C ALA A 15 6.24 -1.64 -14.61
N PRO A 16 4.97 -1.68 -14.17
CA PRO A 16 4.65 -1.64 -12.75
C PRO A 16 5.38 -2.80 -12.05
N PRO A 17 5.90 -2.59 -10.83
CA PRO A 17 6.54 -3.66 -10.09
C PRO A 17 5.58 -4.86 -9.98
N ALA A 18 6.09 -6.08 -10.16
CA ALA A 18 5.25 -7.29 -10.13
C ALA A 18 4.43 -7.40 -8.82
N TRP A 19 5.01 -6.95 -7.71
CA TRP A 19 4.35 -6.93 -6.40
C TRP A 19 3.13 -6.01 -6.33
N LEU A 20 3.03 -4.97 -7.19
CA LEU A 20 1.93 -4.01 -7.15
C LEU A 20 0.61 -4.67 -7.56
N HIS A 21 0.64 -5.52 -8.58
CA HIS A 21 -0.54 -6.27 -8.99
C HIS A 21 -1.01 -7.22 -7.89
N THR A 22 -0.07 -7.90 -7.22
CA THR A 22 -0.38 -8.76 -6.08
C THR A 22 -0.98 -7.95 -4.92
N LEU A 23 -0.36 -6.81 -4.57
CA LEU A 23 -0.86 -5.94 -3.49
C LEU A 23 -2.32 -5.51 -3.72
N LEU A 24 -2.69 -5.18 -4.95
CA LEU A 24 -4.04 -4.74 -5.30
C LEU A 24 -5.06 -5.91 -5.30
N ALA A 25 -4.61 -7.13 -5.57
CA ALA A 25 -5.44 -8.33 -5.58
C ALA A 25 -5.58 -9.00 -4.20
N THR A 26 -4.63 -8.76 -3.28
CA THR A 26 -4.60 -9.37 -1.96
C THR A 26 -5.76 -8.86 -1.08
N THR A 27 -6.42 -9.80 -0.39
CA THR A 27 -7.37 -9.46 0.67
C THR A 27 -6.63 -9.23 1.98
N PHE A 28 -6.99 -8.16 2.67
CA PHE A 28 -6.40 -7.76 3.95
C PHE A 28 -7.45 -7.84 5.04
N PHE A 29 -6.96 -7.96 6.28
CA PHE A 29 -7.72 -8.05 7.51
C PHE A 29 -8.45 -9.37 7.73
N ASP A 30 -8.13 -10.39 6.94
CA ASP A 30 -8.57 -11.77 7.16
C ASP A 30 -7.72 -12.47 8.22
N ALA A 31 -8.18 -13.63 8.69
CA ALA A 31 -7.43 -14.47 9.61
C ALA A 31 -6.21 -15.08 8.91
N CYS A 32 -5.07 -15.15 9.60
CA CYS A 32 -3.86 -15.74 9.07
C CYS A 32 -4.02 -17.27 8.97
N PRO A 33 -3.91 -17.89 7.79
CA PRO A 33 -4.09 -19.33 7.64
C PRO A 33 -3.00 -20.14 8.35
N GLU A 34 -1.78 -19.61 8.45
CA GLU A 34 -0.64 -20.29 9.08
C GLU A 34 -0.65 -20.21 10.61
N HIS A 35 -1.32 -19.21 11.17
CA HIS A 35 -1.35 -18.93 12.61
C HIS A 35 -2.76 -19.04 13.22
N LEU A 36 -3.63 -19.80 12.56
CA LEU A 36 -5.02 -19.97 12.97
C LEU A 36 -5.17 -20.87 14.21
N GLU A 37 -4.24 -21.82 14.40
CA GLU A 37 -4.27 -22.84 15.46
C GLU A 37 -3.08 -22.79 16.44
N SER A 38 -2.08 -21.93 16.21
CA SER A 38 -0.96 -21.80 17.15
C SER A 38 -1.42 -21.11 18.44
N GLU A 39 -1.16 -21.73 19.58
CA GLU A 39 -1.50 -21.32 20.96
C GLU A 39 -1.11 -19.87 21.33
N GLY A 40 -0.32 -19.17 20.52
CA GLY A 40 0.00 -17.73 20.65
C GLY A 40 -1.06 -16.76 20.08
N CYS A 41 -2.07 -17.27 19.37
CA CYS A 41 -3.20 -16.52 18.80
C CYS A 41 -4.50 -16.67 19.64
N ALA A 42 -4.47 -17.51 20.67
CA ALA A 42 -5.61 -17.79 21.56
C ALA A 42 -5.99 -16.59 22.46
N ASN A 43 -5.06 -15.66 22.69
CA ASN A 43 -5.34 -14.35 23.26
C ASN A 43 -6.01 -13.49 22.18
N ARG A 44 -7.34 -13.55 22.13
CA ARG A 44 -8.31 -12.81 21.28
C ARG A 44 -8.04 -11.30 21.08
N ARG A 45 -7.07 -10.70 21.77
CA ARG A 45 -6.63 -9.30 21.62
C ARG A 45 -5.44 -9.11 20.66
N THR A 46 -4.73 -10.19 20.32
CA THR A 46 -3.52 -10.21 19.48
C THR A 46 -3.63 -11.19 18.30
N ALA A 47 -4.83 -11.63 17.95
CA ALA A 47 -5.12 -12.12 16.60
C ALA A 47 -5.07 -10.92 15.66
N THR A 48 -3.85 -10.43 15.38
CA THR A 48 -3.62 -9.26 14.56
C THR A 48 -4.01 -9.66 13.15
N SER A 49 -5.17 -9.16 12.73
CA SER A 49 -5.69 -9.33 11.37
C SER A 49 -4.59 -9.06 10.36
N CYS A 50 -4.50 -9.88 9.31
CA CYS A 50 -3.40 -9.80 8.35
C CYS A 50 -3.41 -8.45 7.63
N ASN A 51 -2.51 -7.56 8.03
CA ASN A 51 -2.47 -6.19 7.55
C ASN A 51 -1.10 -5.78 7.01
N PHE A 52 -0.17 -6.72 6.87
CA PHE A 52 1.12 -6.48 6.24
C PHE A 52 1.19 -7.14 4.86
N PHE A 53 1.96 -6.57 3.96
CA PHE A 53 2.24 -7.11 2.64
C PHE A 53 3.74 -7.11 2.38
N CYS A 54 4.30 -8.22 1.91
CA CYS A 54 5.70 -8.30 1.52
C CYS A 54 5.86 -8.04 0.03
N THR A 55 6.78 -7.16 -0.35
CA THR A 55 7.06 -6.86 -1.77
C THR A 55 7.94 -7.91 -2.46
N HIS A 56 8.65 -8.73 -1.67
CA HIS A 56 9.59 -9.74 -2.19
C HIS A 56 8.94 -11.12 -2.28
N CYS A 57 8.02 -11.43 -1.37
CA CYS A 57 7.32 -12.71 -1.35
C CYS A 57 6.02 -12.59 -2.16
N ALA A 58 5.87 -13.40 -3.19
CA ALA A 58 4.59 -13.59 -3.85
C ALA A 58 3.65 -14.34 -2.89
N GLY A 59 2.86 -13.59 -2.12
CA GLY A 59 2.13 -14.17 -0.99
C GLY A 59 0.85 -13.44 -0.60
N HIS A 60 0.21 -14.02 0.42
CA HIS A 60 -0.99 -13.52 1.06
C HIS A 60 -0.66 -12.41 2.08
N ALA A 61 -1.69 -11.78 2.65
CA ALA A 61 -1.50 -10.80 3.71
C ALA A 61 -0.89 -11.46 4.96
N LEU A 62 0.04 -10.76 5.59
CA LEU A 62 0.83 -11.22 6.72
C LEU A 62 0.31 -10.62 8.03
N CYS A 63 0.36 -11.40 9.12
CA CYS A 63 0.12 -10.91 10.47
C CYS A 63 1.45 -10.50 11.14
N SER A 64 1.38 -9.97 12.37
CA SER A 64 2.56 -9.59 13.15
C SER A 64 3.52 -10.76 13.41
N SER A 65 3.00 -11.98 13.60
CA SER A 65 3.82 -13.18 13.81
C SER A 65 4.52 -13.67 12.53
N CYS A 66 4.01 -13.34 11.36
CA CYS A 66 4.67 -13.63 10.09
C CYS A 66 5.86 -12.70 9.81
N LEU A 67 6.07 -11.63 10.60
CA LEU A 67 7.15 -10.68 10.32
C LEU A 67 8.53 -11.31 10.56
N ASP A 68 8.63 -12.22 11.53
CA ASP A 68 9.89 -12.90 11.88
C ASP A 68 10.41 -13.80 10.75
N THR A 69 9.53 -14.33 9.89
CA THR A 69 9.94 -15.12 8.72
C THR A 69 10.28 -14.27 7.50
N HIS A 70 10.12 -12.94 7.61
CA HIS A 70 10.36 -11.96 6.55
C HIS A 70 11.45 -10.95 6.94
N GLU A 71 12.39 -11.34 7.80
CA GLU A 71 13.53 -10.49 8.15
C GLU A 71 14.32 -10.06 6.90
N GLY A 72 14.51 -8.76 6.73
CA GLY A 72 15.23 -8.18 5.59
C GLY A 72 14.37 -7.98 4.33
N HIS A 73 13.08 -8.31 4.35
CA HIS A 73 12.17 -7.97 3.27
C HIS A 73 11.50 -6.61 3.49
N GLU A 74 11.19 -5.92 2.39
CA GLU A 74 10.42 -4.68 2.41
C GLU A 74 8.92 -4.98 2.60
N LEU A 75 8.38 -4.53 3.73
CA LEU A 75 7.01 -4.78 4.16
C LEU A 75 6.19 -3.48 4.15
N ILE A 76 4.98 -3.57 3.61
CA ILE A 76 4.02 -2.46 3.54
C ILE A 76 2.90 -2.73 4.55
N GLN A 77 2.65 -1.78 5.45
CA GLN A 77 1.53 -1.86 6.38
C GLN A 77 0.25 -1.26 5.77
N ILE A 78 -0.79 -2.08 5.67
CA ILE A 78 -2.11 -1.69 5.19
C ILE A 78 -2.99 -1.27 6.36
N ARG A 79 -3.70 -0.16 6.18
CA ARG A 79 -4.62 0.44 7.16
C ARG A 79 -6.02 0.51 6.57
N LYS A 80 -7.04 0.36 7.42
CA LYS A 80 -8.44 0.44 7.01
C LYS A 80 -9.01 1.82 7.32
N LEU A 81 -9.29 2.61 6.29
CA LEU A 81 -9.81 3.97 6.41
C LEU A 81 -11.16 4.06 5.68
N SER A 82 -12.22 4.38 6.42
CA SER A 82 -13.59 4.47 5.90
C SER A 82 -14.01 3.22 5.10
N GLY A 83 -13.62 2.03 5.56
CA GLY A 83 -13.95 0.77 4.91
C GLY A 83 -13.03 0.35 3.75
N HIS A 84 -12.11 1.20 3.31
CA HIS A 84 -11.18 0.90 2.22
C HIS A 84 -9.74 0.72 2.72
N ASN A 85 -8.96 -0.03 1.95
CA ASN A 85 -7.54 -0.27 2.21
C ASN A 85 -6.71 0.95 1.77
N ALA A 86 -5.83 1.39 2.66
CA ALA A 86 -4.95 2.53 2.45
C ALA A 86 -3.55 2.25 2.99
N VAL A 87 -2.57 2.99 2.47
CA VAL A 87 -1.18 2.98 2.91
C VAL A 87 -0.74 4.41 3.18
N LYS A 88 0.19 4.64 4.12
CA LYS A 88 0.80 5.97 4.26
C LYS A 88 1.78 6.18 3.12
N VAL A 89 1.87 7.43 2.66
CA VAL A 89 2.86 7.82 1.63
C VAL A 89 4.27 7.51 2.12
N ASP A 90 4.55 7.78 3.39
CA ASP A 90 5.88 7.54 3.97
C ASP A 90 6.33 6.08 3.90
N ASP A 91 5.38 5.14 4.03
CA ASP A 91 5.62 3.70 4.00
C ASP A 91 5.84 3.14 2.57
N VAL A 92 5.53 3.92 1.51
CA VAL A 92 5.54 3.43 0.12
C VAL A 92 6.34 4.31 -0.85
N GLN A 93 6.62 5.56 -0.49
CA GLN A 93 7.30 6.53 -1.35
C GLN A 93 8.69 6.09 -1.81
N HIS A 94 9.38 5.25 -1.02
CA HIS A 94 10.68 4.69 -1.38
C HIS A 94 10.58 3.51 -2.35
N LEU A 95 9.42 2.86 -2.43
CA LEU A 95 9.15 1.70 -3.29
C LEU A 95 8.48 2.09 -4.61
N LEU A 96 7.65 3.13 -4.60
CA LEU A 96 6.87 3.57 -5.73
C LEU A 96 6.68 5.10 -5.69
N SER A 97 6.85 5.76 -6.83
CA SER A 97 6.48 7.17 -6.96
C SER A 97 4.96 7.33 -6.90
N VAL A 98 4.47 8.05 -5.89
CA VAL A 98 3.04 8.37 -5.70
C VAL A 98 2.68 9.80 -6.12
N SER A 99 3.57 10.52 -6.81
CA SER A 99 3.40 11.94 -7.16
C SER A 99 2.16 12.23 -8.02
N PHE A 100 1.69 11.26 -8.82
CA PHE A 100 0.50 11.38 -9.67
C PHE A 100 -0.73 10.66 -9.09
N VAL A 101 -0.65 10.19 -7.84
CA VAL A 101 -1.75 9.52 -7.15
C VAL A 101 -2.38 10.49 -6.17
N GLN A 102 -3.72 10.53 -6.12
CA GLN A 102 -4.44 11.36 -5.17
C GLN A 102 -4.13 10.93 -3.73
N THR A 103 -3.44 11.79 -2.98
CA THR A 103 -3.19 11.64 -1.55
C THR A 103 -4.28 12.32 -0.73
N TYR A 104 -4.52 11.80 0.47
CA TYR A 104 -5.44 12.35 1.46
C TYR A 104 -4.71 12.62 2.77
N LEU A 105 -5.08 13.69 3.48
CA LEU A 105 -4.55 13.98 4.80
C LEU A 105 -5.33 13.17 5.86
N TYR A 106 -4.63 12.37 6.65
CA TYR A 106 -5.20 11.56 7.72
C TYR A 106 -4.30 11.55 8.94
N ASN A 107 -4.82 11.99 10.10
CA ASN A 107 -4.08 12.07 11.37
C ASN A 107 -2.71 12.76 11.24
N GLY A 108 -2.63 13.83 10.46
CA GLY A 108 -1.38 14.59 10.26
C GLY A 108 -0.37 13.96 9.29
N GLY A 109 -0.70 12.85 8.64
CA GLY A 109 0.12 12.24 7.58
C GLY A 109 -0.64 12.08 6.27
N TYR A 110 0.09 11.88 5.17
CA TYR A 110 -0.51 11.60 3.86
C TYR A 110 -0.75 10.11 3.67
N VAL A 111 -1.93 9.76 3.15
CA VAL A 111 -2.32 8.38 2.83
C VAL A 111 -2.83 8.27 1.40
N VAL A 112 -2.64 7.10 0.81
CA VAL A 112 -3.11 6.73 -0.53
C VAL A 112 -4.01 5.51 -0.42
N PHE A 113 -5.13 5.52 -1.13
CA PHE A 113 -6.00 4.35 -1.23
C PHE A 113 -5.49 3.39 -2.29
N LEU A 114 -5.47 2.10 -1.97
CA LEU A 114 -5.03 1.07 -2.92
C LEU A 114 -5.98 0.98 -4.12
N ASN A 115 -7.28 0.99 -3.85
CA ASN A 115 -8.31 0.89 -4.88
C ASN A 115 -8.98 2.24 -5.13
N ARG A 116 -9.31 2.50 -6.41
CA ARG A 116 -10.09 3.68 -6.80
C ARG A 116 -11.38 3.73 -5.98
N ARG A 117 -11.61 4.86 -5.33
CA ARG A 117 -12.93 5.17 -4.78
C ARG A 117 -13.77 5.86 -5.85
N PRO A 118 -15.04 5.47 -6.07
CA PRO A 118 -15.93 6.27 -6.88
C PRO A 118 -16.08 7.65 -6.21
N MET A 119 -15.55 8.68 -6.87
CA MET A 119 -15.75 10.06 -6.44
C MET A 119 -17.18 10.45 -6.86
N TYR A 120 -18.14 10.29 -5.96
CA TYR A 120 -19.47 10.88 -6.13
C TYR A 120 -19.40 12.37 -5.78
N GLY A 121 -18.84 13.16 -6.69
CA GLY A 121 -18.76 14.60 -6.55
C GLY A 121 -18.57 15.23 -7.91
N LEU A 122 -19.57 15.98 -8.37
CA LEU A 122 -19.40 16.95 -9.45
C LEU A 122 -18.14 17.77 -9.17
N GLY A 123 -17.34 17.96 -10.20
CA GLY A 123 -16.01 18.55 -10.10
C GLY A 123 -15.98 19.84 -9.28
N ASN A 124 -15.02 19.90 -8.37
CA ASN A 124 -14.26 21.12 -8.20
C ASN A 124 -12.81 20.74 -8.41
N HIS A 125 -12.22 21.31 -9.47
CA HIS A 125 -10.80 21.21 -9.76
C HIS A 125 -10.04 21.77 -8.56
N GLY A 126 -9.54 20.87 -7.70
CA GLY A 126 -8.59 21.22 -6.66
C GLY A 126 -7.37 21.83 -7.33
N VAL A 127 -7.12 23.09 -7.00
CA VAL A 127 -6.05 23.94 -7.54
C VAL A 127 -4.74 23.17 -7.57
N SER A 128 -4.25 22.86 -8.77
CA SER A 128 -2.86 22.50 -9.01
C SER A 128 -2.03 23.76 -8.79
N HIS A 129 -1.48 23.93 -7.61
CA HIS A 129 -0.37 24.86 -7.43
C HIS A 129 0.88 24.13 -7.94
N CYS A 130 1.20 24.35 -9.22
CA CYS A 130 2.55 24.13 -9.72
C CYS A 130 3.33 25.38 -9.32
N GLU A 131 4.28 25.24 -8.40
CA GLU A 131 5.32 26.25 -8.23
C GLU A 131 6.37 26.07 -9.33
N GLU A 132 6.93 27.20 -9.74
CA GLU A 132 7.50 27.54 -11.06
C GLU A 132 8.85 26.88 -11.40
#